data_AF-A0ABD2D3V1-F1
#
_entry.id   AF-A0ABD2D3V1-F1
#
_cell.length_a   1.000
_cell.length_b   1.000
_cell.length_c   1.000
_cell.angle_alpha   90.00
_cell.angle_beta   90.00
_cell.angle_gamma   90.00
#
_symmetry.space_group_name_H-M   'P 1'
#
loop_
_entity.id
_entity.type
_entity.pdbx_description
1 polymer ?
#
loop_
_entity_poly.entity_id
_entity_poly.type
_entity_poly.pdbx_seq_one_letter_code
_entity_poly.pdbx_strand_id
1 'polypeptide(L)'
;MAAAPQAPGRGSVRKTRPLIVKTSLHNPYIICWSALQREDVHFILQTLEDRFKSVGLQKIEHKKKKKKTPFLKKAREKCSIDVDASEDLEERKPDADQQVSGWTPVHVRKQLAIGVNEVTRALERSELLLVLVCKSVKPAIITSHLIQLSLSRTVPACQVPRFSERIAPVIGLKCVLALGFKKNTTDFVDEVRAIIPRVPSLSVPWLQDRIEDSRENLENESLESQDKEILDTSFEDLSKRKRKFVGGQTSAVALQPLKIKKLIPNPNKIRKPSKSKKTTSK
;
A
#
# COMPACT_ATOMS: atom_id res chain seq x y z
N MET A 1 50.85 -30.76 60.27
CA MET A 1 50.51 -31.27 58.91
C MET A 1 49.15 -30.67 58.52
N ALA A 2 49.13 -29.51 57.88
CA ALA A 2 47.88 -28.83 57.49
C ALA A 2 47.52 -29.21 56.04
N ALA A 3 46.30 -29.69 55.83
CA ALA A 3 45.79 -30.10 54.52
C ALA A 3 45.50 -28.89 53.62
N ALA A 4 45.90 -28.97 52.35
CA ALA A 4 45.71 -27.91 51.36
C ALA A 4 44.23 -27.74 50.95
N PRO A 5 43.75 -26.51 50.69
CA PRO A 5 42.38 -26.27 50.28
C PRO A 5 42.15 -26.75 48.84
N GLN A 6 41.09 -27.53 48.64
CA GLN A 6 40.64 -27.97 47.31
C GLN A 6 40.11 -26.78 46.49
N ALA A 7 40.56 -26.67 45.25
CA ALA A 7 40.07 -25.67 44.30
C ALA A 7 38.59 -25.93 43.93
N PRO A 8 37.76 -24.88 43.75
CA PRO A 8 36.38 -25.05 43.36
C PRO A 8 36.29 -25.65 41.95
N GLY A 9 35.49 -26.71 41.82
CA GLY A 9 35.29 -27.45 40.58
C GLY A 9 34.94 -26.54 39.41
N ARG A 10 35.70 -26.68 38.31
CA ARG A 10 35.45 -25.98 37.04
C ARG A 10 34.05 -26.34 36.53
N GLY A 11 33.10 -25.43 36.74
CA GLY A 11 31.79 -25.50 36.10
C GLY A 11 31.96 -25.55 34.58
N SER A 12 31.35 -26.54 33.94
CA SER A 12 31.33 -26.70 32.48
C SER A 12 30.73 -25.45 31.83
N VAL A 13 31.60 -24.62 31.22
CA VAL A 13 31.21 -23.47 30.42
C VAL A 13 30.43 -24.02 29.22
N ARG A 14 29.10 -23.99 29.31
CA ARG A 14 28.21 -24.39 28.22
C ARG A 14 28.54 -23.52 27.01
N LYS A 15 29.16 -24.11 25.99
CA LYS A 15 29.49 -23.43 24.73
C LYS A 15 28.23 -22.72 24.20
N THR A 16 28.22 -21.40 24.26
CA THR A 16 27.14 -20.56 23.74
C THR A 16 27.01 -20.86 22.25
N ARG A 17 25.80 -21.21 21.79
CA ARG A 17 25.58 -21.53 20.37
C ARG A 17 26.11 -20.35 19.52
N PRO A 18 26.93 -20.64 18.48
CA PRO A 18 27.51 -19.58 17.66
C PRO A 18 26.40 -18.70 17.10
N LEU A 19 26.62 -17.38 17.13
CA LEU A 19 25.66 -16.41 16.68
C LEU A 19 25.54 -16.52 15.16
N ILE A 20 24.47 -17.19 14.68
CA ILE A 20 24.16 -17.26 13.25
C ILE A 20 23.69 -15.87 12.82
N VAL A 21 24.62 -15.07 12.29
CA VAL A 21 24.29 -13.82 11.61
C VAL A 21 23.80 -14.16 10.22
N LYS A 22 22.62 -13.66 9.86
CA LYS A 22 22.20 -13.59 8.46
C LYS A 22 22.36 -12.16 8.00
N THR A 23 23.20 -11.94 7.01
CA THR A 23 23.28 -10.65 6.30
C THR A 23 22.07 -10.54 5.39
N SER A 24 21.26 -9.51 5.59
CA SER A 24 20.16 -9.18 4.68
C SER A 24 20.43 -7.83 4.07
N LEU A 25 20.32 -7.74 2.75
CA LEU A 25 20.25 -6.45 2.07
C LEU A 25 18.85 -5.86 2.32
N HIS A 26 18.79 -4.73 3.02
CA HIS A 26 17.55 -3.99 3.20
C HIS A 26 17.50 -2.85 2.18
N ASN A 27 16.30 -2.53 1.69
CA ASN A 27 16.13 -1.38 0.80
C ASN A 27 16.42 -0.10 1.60
N PRO A 28 17.42 0.71 1.20
CA PRO A 28 17.73 1.96 1.91
C PRO A 28 16.66 3.04 1.68
N TYR A 29 15.84 2.90 0.64
CA TYR A 29 14.89 3.94 0.28
C TYR A 29 13.56 3.80 1.02
N ILE A 30 13.19 4.86 1.73
CA ILE A 30 11.89 5.00 2.38
C ILE A 30 11.04 5.91 1.51
N ILE A 31 10.01 5.33 0.89
CA ILE A 31 9.05 6.09 0.10
C ILE A 31 8.01 6.65 1.05
N CYS A 32 7.96 7.97 1.15
CA CYS A 32 7.05 8.69 2.04
C CYS A 32 6.07 9.53 1.24
N TRP A 33 4.91 9.78 1.86
CA TRP A 33 3.95 10.75 1.36
C TRP A 33 4.47 12.17 1.59
N SER A 34 4.22 13.05 0.63
CA SER A 34 4.50 14.48 0.77
C SER A 34 3.62 15.11 1.85
N ALA A 35 4.18 16.07 2.59
CA ALA A 35 3.46 16.78 3.64
C ALA A 35 2.48 17.80 3.04
N LEU A 36 1.22 17.76 3.50
CA LEU A 36 0.18 18.70 3.11
C LEU A 36 0.01 19.78 4.18
N GLN A 37 -0.16 21.05 3.77
CA GLN A 37 -0.41 22.17 4.67
C GLN A 37 -1.75 22.03 5.39
N ARG A 38 -1.88 22.65 6.57
CA ARG A 38 -3.08 22.47 7.43
C ARG A 38 -4.31 23.11 6.81
N GLU A 39 -4.11 24.25 6.17
CA GLU A 39 -5.10 25.04 5.46
C GLU A 39 -5.67 24.23 4.29
N ASP A 40 -4.79 23.62 3.49
CA ASP A 40 -5.18 22.79 2.36
C ASP A 40 -5.86 21.49 2.80
N VAL A 41 -5.42 20.88 3.90
CA VAL A 41 -6.12 19.73 4.50
C VAL A 41 -7.57 20.10 4.83
N HIS A 42 -7.78 21.26 5.49
CA HIS A 42 -9.12 21.69 5.88
C HIS A 42 -9.97 21.99 4.65
N PHE A 43 -9.41 22.71 3.68
CA PHE A 43 -10.07 23.03 2.41
C PHE A 43 -10.53 21.75 1.70
N ILE A 44 -9.63 20.79 1.48
CA ILE A 44 -9.96 19.54 0.78
C ILE A 44 -11.06 18.78 1.51
N LEU A 45 -10.99 18.67 2.84
CA LEU A 45 -11.99 17.93 3.62
C LEU A 45 -13.36 18.61 3.57
N GLN A 46 -13.41 19.94 3.75
CA GLN A 46 -14.65 20.70 3.76
C GLN A 46 -15.32 20.67 2.38
N THR A 47 -14.56 20.99 1.34
CA THR A 47 -15.03 20.97 -0.05
C THR A 47 -15.64 19.62 -0.42
N LEU A 48 -14.97 18.52 -0.09
CA LEU A 48 -15.50 17.19 -0.37
C LEU A 48 -16.71 16.84 0.50
N GLU A 49 -16.70 17.19 1.78
CA GLU A 49 -17.82 16.96 2.69
C GLU A 49 -19.09 17.66 2.19
N ASP A 50 -18.99 18.93 1.82
CA ASP A 50 -20.12 19.73 1.32
C ASP A 50 -20.64 19.18 -0.01
N ARG A 51 -19.74 18.74 -0.89
CA ARG A 51 -20.10 18.19 -2.20
C ARG A 51 -20.69 16.79 -2.14
N PHE A 52 -20.20 15.93 -1.25
CA PHE A 52 -20.85 14.64 -1.04
C PHE A 52 -22.25 14.79 -0.44
N LYS A 53 -22.46 15.79 0.43
CA LYS A 53 -23.79 16.14 0.94
C LYS A 53 -24.70 16.68 -0.16
N SER A 54 -24.22 17.59 -1.01
CA SER A 54 -25.03 18.19 -2.08
C SER A 54 -25.41 17.18 -3.16
N VAL A 55 -24.50 16.27 -3.50
CA VAL A 55 -24.73 15.19 -4.47
C VAL A 55 -25.58 14.05 -3.88
N GLY A 56 -25.61 13.93 -2.54
CA GLY A 56 -26.38 12.92 -1.84
C GLY A 56 -25.86 11.49 -2.03
N LEU A 57 -24.55 11.33 -2.28
CA LEU A 57 -23.96 10.00 -2.47
C LEU A 57 -23.95 9.22 -1.16
N GLN A 58 -24.84 8.23 -1.04
CA GLN A 58 -24.93 7.38 0.14
C GLN A 58 -25.02 5.90 -0.24
N LYS A 59 -24.36 5.07 0.55
CA LYS A 59 -24.51 3.62 0.50
C LYS A 59 -25.54 3.19 1.53
N ILE A 60 -26.70 2.75 1.07
CA ILE A 60 -27.75 2.22 1.92
C ILE A 60 -27.54 0.71 2.06
N GLU A 61 -27.02 0.29 3.21
CA GLU A 61 -26.93 -1.14 3.58
C GLU A 61 -28.16 -1.55 4.39
N HIS A 62 -29.04 -2.35 3.80
CA HIS A 62 -30.05 -3.06 4.58
C HIS A 62 -29.34 -4.02 5.53
N LYS A 63 -29.49 -3.80 6.84
CA LYS A 63 -29.07 -4.79 7.84
C LYS A 63 -29.83 -6.07 7.54
N LYS A 64 -29.17 -7.07 6.93
CA LYS A 64 -29.76 -8.39 6.70
C LYS A 64 -30.42 -8.83 8.00
N LYS A 65 -31.76 -8.85 8.06
CA LYS A 65 -32.49 -9.50 9.14
C LYS A 65 -31.89 -10.90 9.21
N LYS A 66 -31.23 -11.22 10.32
CA LYS A 66 -30.65 -12.55 10.55
C LYS A 66 -31.80 -13.54 10.41
N LYS A 67 -31.97 -14.14 9.22
CA LYS A 67 -32.88 -15.27 9.05
C LYS A 67 -32.31 -16.34 9.97
N LYS A 68 -32.96 -16.56 11.11
CA LYS A 68 -32.69 -17.73 11.95
C LYS A 68 -32.94 -18.92 11.04
N THR A 69 -31.88 -19.60 10.63
CA THR A 69 -32.01 -20.84 9.87
C THR A 69 -32.79 -21.82 10.75
N PRO A 70 -33.97 -22.30 10.33
CA PRO A 70 -34.61 -23.38 11.06
C PRO A 70 -33.73 -24.63 10.86
N PHE A 71 -33.22 -25.17 11.96
CA PHE A 71 -32.59 -26.48 11.97
C PHE A 71 -33.65 -27.51 11.56
N LEU A 72 -33.72 -27.83 10.27
CA LEU A 72 -34.51 -28.93 9.74
C LEU A 72 -33.79 -30.24 10.09
N LYS A 73 -34.32 -30.91 11.13
CA LYS A 73 -34.07 -32.32 11.41
C LYS A 73 -34.43 -33.12 10.15
N LYS A 74 -33.45 -33.80 9.56
CA LYS A 74 -33.67 -34.76 8.47
C LYS A 74 -34.42 -35.97 9.04
N ALA A 75 -35.75 -35.97 8.91
CA ALA A 75 -36.53 -37.20 8.85
C ALA A 75 -36.67 -37.60 7.38
N ARG A 76 -36.65 -38.91 7.17
CA ARG A 76 -36.41 -39.63 5.92
C ARG A 76 -37.71 -40.32 5.54
N GLU A 77 -38.27 -40.05 4.36
CA GLU A 77 -39.21 -40.91 3.59
C GLU A 77 -39.72 -40.10 2.37
N LYS A 78 -39.22 -40.39 1.15
CA LYS A 78 -39.68 -41.35 0.12
C LYS A 78 -40.74 -40.74 -0.84
N CYS A 79 -40.41 -40.75 -2.14
CA CYS A 79 -41.23 -40.91 -3.36
C CYS A 79 -42.50 -40.03 -3.52
N SER A 80 -42.98 -39.56 -4.66
CA SER A 80 -42.76 -39.74 -6.11
C SER A 80 -43.91 -38.97 -6.82
N ILE A 81 -43.78 -38.59 -8.11
CA ILE A 81 -44.89 -38.44 -9.10
C ILE A 81 -45.86 -37.25 -8.81
N ASP A 82 -46.33 -36.38 -9.71
CA ASP A 82 -46.27 -36.15 -11.16
C ASP A 82 -46.81 -34.72 -11.45
N VAL A 83 -46.41 -34.16 -12.59
CA VAL A 83 -47.20 -33.45 -13.62
C VAL A 83 -48.15 -32.28 -13.27
N ASP A 84 -47.86 -31.18 -13.98
CA ASP A 84 -48.75 -30.20 -14.64
C ASP A 84 -49.07 -28.81 -14.06
N ALA A 85 -49.16 -27.92 -15.05
CA ALA A 85 -49.32 -26.49 -15.09
C ALA A 85 -50.55 -25.95 -14.36
N SER A 86 -50.40 -24.71 -13.85
CA SER A 86 -51.48 -23.72 -13.78
C SER A 86 -50.85 -22.34 -13.75
N GLU A 87 -51.13 -21.55 -14.78
CA GLU A 87 -50.90 -20.11 -14.81
C GLU A 87 -51.78 -19.39 -13.79
N ASP A 88 -51.37 -18.15 -13.53
CA ASP A 88 -52.20 -17.00 -13.13
C ASP A 88 -52.37 -16.60 -11.66
N LEU A 89 -52.24 -15.28 -11.52
CA LEU A 89 -52.61 -14.38 -10.43
C LEU A 89 -51.61 -14.25 -9.27
N GLU A 90 -50.83 -13.19 -9.34
CA GLU A 90 -51.01 -12.02 -8.46
C GLU A 90 -50.19 -10.85 -9.04
N GLU A 91 -50.89 -9.86 -9.61
CA GLU A 91 -50.37 -8.52 -9.84
C GLU A 91 -49.99 -7.88 -8.50
N ARG A 92 -48.75 -8.10 -8.04
CA ARG A 92 -48.20 -7.26 -6.98
C ARG A 92 -47.74 -5.94 -7.59
N LYS A 93 -48.55 -4.90 -7.34
CA LYS A 93 -48.15 -3.49 -7.34
C LYS A 93 -46.69 -3.35 -6.89
N PRO A 94 -45.83 -2.58 -7.56
CA PRO A 94 -44.51 -2.31 -7.04
C PRO A 94 -44.67 -1.47 -5.77
N ASP A 95 -44.50 -2.10 -4.61
CA ASP A 95 -44.35 -1.40 -3.34
C ASP A 95 -43.25 -0.34 -3.51
N ALA A 96 -43.65 0.93 -3.43
CA ALA A 96 -42.77 2.10 -3.60
C ALA A 96 -41.64 2.21 -2.55
N ASP A 97 -41.53 1.26 -1.62
CA ASP A 97 -40.61 1.26 -0.49
C ASP A 97 -39.63 0.08 -0.43
N GLN A 98 -39.52 -0.74 -1.49
CA GLN A 98 -38.36 -1.62 -1.62
C GLN A 98 -37.15 -0.81 -2.06
N GLN A 99 -36.61 0.01 -1.15
CA GLN A 99 -35.29 0.62 -1.33
C GLN A 99 -34.29 -0.49 -1.63
N VAL A 100 -33.87 -0.59 -2.89
CA VAL A 100 -32.89 -1.57 -3.34
C VAL A 100 -31.58 -1.28 -2.60
N SER A 101 -31.05 -2.26 -1.87
CA SER A 101 -29.76 -2.10 -1.19
C SER A 101 -28.69 -1.72 -2.22
N GLY A 102 -28.00 -0.60 -2.02
CA GLY A 102 -27.10 -0.12 -3.05
C GLY A 102 -26.58 1.28 -2.84
N TRP A 103 -25.97 1.76 -3.91
CA TRP A 103 -25.43 3.11 -4.02
C TRP A 103 -26.46 4.02 -4.66
N THR A 104 -26.75 5.13 -3.98
CA THR A 104 -27.63 6.18 -4.50
C THR A 104 -26.83 7.49 -4.48
N PRO A 105 -26.63 8.19 -5.61
CA PRO A 105 -26.97 7.82 -7.00
C PRO A 105 -25.93 6.88 -7.67
N VAL A 106 -26.39 6.03 -8.58
CA VAL A 106 -25.53 5.05 -9.29
C VAL A 106 -24.55 5.72 -10.27
N HIS A 107 -24.95 6.82 -10.92
CA HIS A 107 -24.11 7.53 -11.89
C HIS A 107 -22.87 8.11 -11.21
N VAL A 108 -23.06 8.80 -10.08
CA VAL A 108 -21.99 9.36 -9.25
C VAL A 108 -21.03 8.26 -8.77
N ARG A 109 -21.57 7.11 -8.35
CA ARG A 109 -20.73 5.99 -7.89
C ARG A 109 -19.77 5.48 -8.97
N LYS A 110 -20.18 5.46 -10.24
CA LYS A 110 -19.33 5.00 -11.35
C LYS A 110 -18.12 5.91 -11.58
N GLN A 111 -18.25 7.19 -11.23
CA GLN A 111 -17.23 8.21 -11.37
C GLN A 111 -16.14 8.13 -10.27
N LEU A 112 -16.40 7.40 -9.18
CA LEU A 112 -15.50 7.28 -8.05
C LEU A 112 -14.89 5.88 -7.96
N ALA A 113 -13.65 5.80 -7.49
CA ALA A 113 -12.98 4.57 -7.08
C ALA A 113 -12.84 4.61 -5.55
N ILE A 114 -13.49 3.68 -4.83
CA ILE A 114 -13.52 3.69 -3.37
C ILE A 114 -12.79 2.47 -2.84
N GLY A 115 -11.79 2.70 -2.01
CA GLY A 115 -10.95 1.67 -1.41
C GLY A 115 -9.69 1.38 -2.22
N VAL A 116 -8.72 0.75 -1.56
CA VAL A 116 -7.36 0.56 -2.10
C VAL A 116 -7.39 -0.24 -3.39
N ASN A 117 -8.13 -1.36 -3.43
CA ASN A 117 -8.18 -2.24 -4.61
C ASN A 117 -8.84 -1.60 -5.83
N GLU A 118 -9.86 -0.76 -5.63
CA GLU A 118 -10.48 -0.05 -6.75
C GLU A 118 -9.57 1.05 -7.28
N VAL A 119 -8.91 1.77 -6.37
CA VAL A 119 -7.95 2.83 -6.71
C VAL A 119 -6.74 2.24 -7.44
N THR A 120 -6.17 1.12 -6.98
CA THR A 120 -5.05 0.45 -7.67
C THR A 120 -5.44 0.03 -9.09
N ARG A 121 -6.57 -0.65 -9.25
CA ARG A 121 -7.06 -1.09 -10.57
C ARG A 121 -7.31 0.08 -11.52
N ALA A 122 -7.81 1.20 -10.99
CA ALA A 122 -8.06 2.40 -11.78
C ALA A 122 -6.76 3.16 -12.12
N LEU A 123 -5.76 3.17 -11.23
CA LEU A 123 -4.41 3.66 -11.52
C LEU A 123 -3.74 2.82 -12.62
N GLU A 124 -3.83 1.49 -12.53
CA GLU A 124 -3.28 0.56 -13.55
C GLU A 124 -3.85 0.79 -14.95
N ARG A 125 -5.10 1.28 -15.03
CA ARG A 125 -5.78 1.62 -16.29
C ARG A 125 -5.64 3.08 -16.70
N SER A 126 -4.91 3.90 -15.94
CA SER A 126 -4.81 5.35 -16.17
C SER A 126 -6.17 6.06 -16.22
N GLU A 127 -7.15 5.57 -15.45
CA GLU A 127 -8.52 6.11 -15.44
C GLU A 127 -8.72 7.24 -14.42
N LEU A 128 -7.73 7.53 -13.55
CA LEU A 128 -7.86 8.47 -12.44
C LEU A 128 -7.27 9.85 -12.76
N LEU A 129 -7.87 10.88 -12.17
CA LEU A 129 -7.44 12.28 -12.18
C LEU A 129 -6.74 12.68 -10.88
N LEU A 130 -7.27 12.23 -9.74
CA LEU A 130 -6.79 12.59 -8.42
C LEU A 130 -6.98 11.39 -7.48
N VAL A 131 -6.00 11.17 -6.62
CA VAL A 131 -6.06 10.14 -5.56
C VAL A 131 -5.87 10.77 -4.19
N LEU A 132 -6.79 10.47 -3.28
CA LEU A 132 -6.74 10.88 -1.89
C LEU A 132 -6.67 9.66 -0.99
N VAL A 133 -5.69 9.65 -0.10
CA VAL A 133 -5.40 8.53 0.79
C VAL A 133 -5.50 8.97 2.24
N CYS A 134 -6.09 8.14 3.11
CA CYS A 134 -6.17 8.44 4.53
C CYS A 134 -4.81 8.24 5.24
N LYS A 135 -4.47 9.14 6.17
CA LYS A 135 -3.28 8.95 7.06
C LYS A 135 -3.52 7.96 8.21
N SER A 136 -4.76 7.63 8.53
CA SER A 136 -5.13 6.79 9.67
C SER A 136 -4.90 5.28 9.42
N VAL A 137 -4.52 4.88 8.21
CA VAL A 137 -4.41 3.46 7.82
C VAL A 137 -3.24 2.78 8.52
N LYS A 138 -3.53 1.65 9.19
CA LYS A 138 -2.53 0.76 9.80
C LYS A 138 -2.73 -0.66 9.26
N PRO A 139 -1.70 -1.31 8.68
CA PRO A 139 -0.34 -0.83 8.44
C PRO A 139 -0.20 0.11 7.22
N ALA A 140 0.73 1.08 7.30
CA ALA A 140 0.99 2.06 6.25
C ALA A 140 1.46 1.45 4.91
N ILE A 141 1.96 0.21 4.94
CA ILE A 141 2.39 -0.49 3.72
C ILE A 141 1.24 -0.70 2.72
N ILE A 142 -0.01 -0.79 3.22
CA ILE A 142 -1.21 -0.92 2.39
C ILE A 142 -1.39 0.28 1.46
N THR A 143 -0.92 1.46 1.83
CA THR A 143 -1.07 2.66 1.00
C THR A 143 0.23 3.07 0.32
N SER A 144 1.38 2.61 0.81
CA SER A 144 2.71 2.96 0.27
C SER A 144 2.88 2.71 -1.23
N HIS A 145 2.31 1.63 -1.76
CA HIS A 145 2.42 1.28 -3.17
C HIS A 145 1.67 2.25 -4.10
N LEU A 146 0.67 2.97 -3.57
CA LEU A 146 -0.07 3.97 -4.35
C LEU A 146 0.82 5.15 -4.77
N ILE A 147 1.89 5.44 -4.01
CA ILE A 147 2.82 6.53 -4.35
C ILE A 147 3.51 6.23 -5.68
N GLN A 148 4.11 5.05 -5.80
CA GLN A 148 4.80 4.61 -7.02
C GLN A 148 3.84 4.51 -8.21
N LEU A 149 2.66 3.90 -8.00
CA LEU A 149 1.66 3.75 -9.06
C LEU A 149 1.16 5.10 -9.56
N SER A 150 0.89 6.05 -8.66
CA SER A 150 0.40 7.38 -9.04
C SER A 150 1.46 8.16 -9.82
N LEU A 151 2.72 8.12 -9.37
CA LEU A 151 3.83 8.79 -10.05
C LEU A 151 4.05 8.21 -11.45
N SER A 152 4.01 6.88 -11.60
CA SER A 152 4.17 6.23 -12.92
C SER A 152 3.12 6.65 -13.97
N ARG A 153 1.96 7.14 -13.54
CA ARG A 153 0.85 7.58 -14.40
C ARG A 153 0.59 9.07 -14.34
N THR A 154 1.52 9.84 -13.76
CA THR A 154 1.44 11.30 -13.57
C THR A 154 0.14 11.76 -12.92
N VAL A 155 -0.39 10.96 -11.98
CA VAL A 155 -1.61 11.29 -11.23
C VAL A 155 -1.24 11.95 -9.90
N PRO A 156 -1.73 13.16 -9.59
CA PRO A 156 -1.53 13.77 -8.29
C PRO A 156 -2.18 12.93 -7.19
N ALA A 157 -1.41 12.61 -6.16
CA ALA A 157 -1.89 11.82 -5.04
C ALA A 157 -1.41 12.40 -3.71
N CYS A 158 -2.34 12.53 -2.76
CA CYS A 158 -2.07 13.14 -1.47
C CYS A 158 -2.56 12.28 -0.32
N GLN A 159 -1.85 12.37 0.80
CA GLN A 159 -2.31 11.81 2.07
C GLN A 159 -3.00 12.89 2.91
N VAL A 160 -4.25 12.63 3.30
CA VAL A 160 -5.07 13.54 4.10
C VAL A 160 -5.32 12.93 5.48
N PRO A 161 -4.96 13.63 6.59
CA PRO A 161 -5.27 13.18 7.94
C PRO A 161 -6.76 13.33 8.24
N ARG A 162 -7.32 12.44 9.08
CA ARG A 162 -8.75 12.40 9.46
C ARG A 162 -9.73 12.28 8.28
N PHE A 163 -9.24 11.89 7.11
CA PHE A 163 -10.05 11.73 5.90
C PHE A 163 -11.21 10.76 6.09
N SER A 164 -10.94 9.57 6.64
CA SER A 164 -11.99 8.58 6.88
C SER A 164 -13.02 9.04 7.90
N GLU A 165 -12.63 9.82 8.91
CA GLU A 165 -13.54 10.28 9.97
C GLU A 165 -14.58 11.26 9.43
N ARG A 166 -14.21 12.10 8.45
CA ARG A 166 -15.09 13.10 7.85
C ARG A 166 -15.90 12.55 6.68
N ILE A 167 -15.25 11.80 5.79
CA ILE A 167 -15.87 11.40 4.52
C ILE A 167 -16.66 10.10 4.63
N ALA A 168 -16.21 9.13 5.43
CA ALA A 168 -16.94 7.86 5.57
C ALA A 168 -18.39 8.01 6.07
N PRO A 169 -18.71 8.82 7.10
CA PRO A 169 -20.09 8.97 7.56
C PRO A 169 -21.00 9.62 6.50
N VAL A 170 -20.48 10.58 5.72
CA VAL A 170 -21.25 11.25 4.66
C VAL A 170 -21.64 10.26 3.55
N ILE A 171 -20.75 9.34 3.21
CA ILE A 171 -20.96 8.33 2.18
C ILE A 171 -21.77 7.12 2.69
N GLY A 172 -22.01 7.00 4.00
CA GLY A 172 -22.65 5.82 4.60
C GLY A 172 -21.73 4.61 4.70
N LEU A 173 -20.42 4.83 4.78
CA LEU A 173 -19.41 3.78 4.96
C LEU A 173 -18.81 3.82 6.37
N LYS A 174 -18.28 2.68 6.82
CA LYS A 174 -17.54 2.62 8.10
C LYS A 174 -16.20 3.35 8.02
N CYS A 175 -15.43 3.05 6.98
CA CYS A 175 -14.11 3.63 6.76
C CYS A 175 -13.83 3.73 5.25
N VAL A 176 -13.18 4.82 4.84
CA VAL A 176 -12.64 5.01 3.48
C VAL A 176 -11.12 5.20 3.59
N LEU A 177 -10.36 4.23 3.09
CA LEU A 177 -8.89 4.25 3.18
C LEU A 177 -8.24 5.01 2.00
N ALA A 178 -8.83 4.87 0.83
CA ALA A 178 -8.40 5.53 -0.40
C ALA A 178 -9.64 5.90 -1.21
N LEU A 179 -9.57 7.03 -1.88
CA LEU A 179 -10.59 7.56 -2.78
C LEU A 179 -9.89 8.05 -4.05
N GLY A 180 -10.41 7.68 -5.20
CA GLY A 180 -9.94 8.15 -6.51
C GLY A 180 -11.09 8.75 -7.31
N PHE A 181 -10.80 9.85 -8.00
CA PHE A 181 -11.71 10.48 -8.95
C PHE A 181 -11.35 10.03 -10.37
N LYS A 182 -12.30 9.45 -11.10
CA LYS A 182 -12.06 9.03 -12.48
C LYS A 182 -12.08 10.21 -13.45
N LYS A 183 -11.45 10.04 -14.61
CA LYS A 183 -11.45 11.00 -15.72
C LYS A 183 -12.84 11.29 -16.26
N ASN A 184 -13.76 10.33 -16.16
CA ASN A 184 -15.16 10.47 -16.57
C ASN A 184 -16.04 11.13 -15.50
N THR A 185 -15.44 11.80 -14.50
CA THR A 185 -16.19 12.55 -13.48
C THR A 185 -16.78 13.80 -14.12
N THR A 186 -18.08 14.02 -13.95
CA THR A 186 -18.76 15.26 -14.35
C THR A 186 -19.12 16.09 -13.12
N ASP A 187 -19.51 15.41 -12.04
CA ASP A 187 -20.13 16.07 -10.88
C ASP A 187 -19.09 16.62 -9.88
N PHE A 188 -17.83 16.22 -10.05
CA PHE A 188 -16.69 16.57 -9.18
C PHE A 188 -15.58 17.35 -9.89
N VAL A 189 -15.80 17.78 -11.15
CA VAL A 189 -14.75 18.40 -11.98
C VAL A 189 -14.17 19.65 -11.33
N ASP A 190 -15.03 20.54 -10.86
CA ASP A 190 -14.62 21.83 -10.30
C ASP A 190 -13.81 21.65 -9.02
N GLU A 191 -14.22 20.70 -8.18
CA GLU A 191 -13.55 20.40 -6.92
C GLU A 191 -12.19 19.76 -7.15
N VAL A 192 -12.11 18.81 -8.08
CA VAL A 192 -10.85 18.19 -8.46
C VAL A 192 -9.90 19.24 -9.03
N ARG A 193 -10.37 20.16 -9.87
CA ARG A 193 -9.57 21.27 -10.40
C ARG A 193 -9.10 22.22 -9.31
N ALA A 194 -9.90 22.48 -8.29
CA ALA A 194 -9.53 23.33 -7.16
C ALA A 194 -8.52 22.64 -6.21
N ILE A 195 -8.58 21.31 -6.08
CA ILE A 195 -7.73 20.53 -5.19
C ILE A 195 -6.37 20.22 -5.81
N ILE A 196 -6.30 19.84 -7.09
CA ILE A 196 -5.05 19.48 -7.79
C ILE A 196 -3.88 20.46 -7.55
N PRO A 197 -4.04 21.79 -7.71
CA PRO A 197 -2.93 22.72 -7.54
C PRO A 197 -2.44 22.85 -6.09
N ARG A 198 -3.25 22.43 -5.12
CA ARG A 198 -2.90 22.44 -3.68
C ARG A 198 -2.22 21.15 -3.23
N VAL A 199 -2.29 20.10 -4.04
CA VAL A 199 -1.71 18.80 -3.72
C VAL A 199 -0.21 18.84 -4.00
N PRO A 200 0.66 18.52 -3.02
CA PRO A 200 2.08 18.46 -3.24
C PRO A 200 2.43 17.31 -4.20
N SER A 201 3.42 17.54 -5.06
CA SER A 201 3.97 16.50 -5.93
C SER A 201 4.64 15.40 -5.11
N LEU A 202 4.57 14.17 -5.62
CA LEU A 202 5.24 13.02 -5.04
C LEU A 202 6.61 12.86 -5.69
N SER A 203 7.63 12.55 -4.89
CA SER A 203 8.99 12.30 -5.38
C SER A 203 9.46 10.90 -4.99
N VAL A 204 9.93 10.13 -5.97
CA VAL A 204 10.52 8.80 -5.77
C VAL A 204 11.92 8.81 -6.39
N PRO A 205 12.99 8.50 -5.62
CA PRO A 205 14.38 8.72 -6.03
C PRO A 205 14.92 7.93 -7.25
N TRP A 206 14.16 7.01 -7.82
CA TRP A 206 14.52 6.26 -9.04
C TRP A 206 13.48 6.42 -10.15
N LEU A 207 12.41 7.13 -9.87
CA LEU A 207 11.34 7.46 -10.80
C LEU A 207 11.26 8.98 -10.87
N GLN A 208 12.43 9.64 -10.96
CA GLN A 208 12.49 11.03 -11.34
C GLN A 208 11.80 11.17 -12.68
N ASP A 209 10.84 12.07 -12.71
CA ASP A 209 10.18 12.43 -13.94
C ASP A 209 11.23 12.81 -15.00
N ARG A 210 10.92 12.51 -16.25
CA ARG A 210 11.57 13.08 -17.45
C ARG A 210 11.41 14.62 -17.55
N ILE A 211 11.26 15.32 -16.43
CA ILE A 211 11.24 16.79 -16.35
C ILE A 211 12.71 17.24 -16.41
N GLU A 212 13.35 17.00 -17.54
CA GLU A 212 14.61 17.62 -17.94
C GLU A 212 14.44 18.49 -19.20
N ASP A 213 13.20 18.79 -19.60
CA ASP A 213 12.93 19.76 -20.65
C ASP A 213 12.21 20.98 -20.03
N SER A 214 12.87 22.14 -20.05
CA SER A 214 12.39 23.46 -19.58
C SER A 214 12.78 23.91 -18.16
N ARG A 215 14.03 23.64 -17.76
CA ARG A 215 14.76 24.60 -16.92
C ARG A 215 16.23 24.65 -17.32
N GLU A 216 16.45 25.10 -18.55
CA GLU A 216 17.67 25.82 -18.90
C GLU A 216 17.73 27.06 -18.01
N ASN A 217 18.42 26.95 -16.87
CA ASN A 217 18.85 28.13 -16.13
C ASN A 217 20.25 27.85 -15.60
N LEU A 218 21.20 27.99 -16.53
CA LEU A 218 22.38 28.83 -16.38
C LEU A 218 22.87 29.01 -14.94
N GLU A 219 23.56 28.01 -14.40
CA GLU A 219 24.64 28.26 -13.44
C GLU A 219 25.88 27.53 -13.95
N ASN A 220 26.69 28.33 -14.64
CA ASN A 220 28.08 28.03 -14.96
C ASN A 220 28.85 27.86 -13.65
N GLU A 221 28.96 26.65 -13.13
CA GLU A 221 30.08 26.30 -12.25
C GLU A 221 31.19 25.74 -13.12
N SER A 222 32.16 26.61 -13.41
CA SER A 222 33.41 26.29 -14.09
C SER A 222 34.18 25.25 -13.28
N LEU A 223 34.19 24.01 -13.77
CA LEU A 223 35.09 22.99 -13.29
C LEU A 223 36.43 23.17 -14.03
N GLU A 224 37.35 23.91 -13.41
CA GLU A 224 38.73 23.99 -13.88
C GLU A 224 39.38 22.60 -13.80
N SER A 225 39.75 22.13 -14.98
CA SER A 225 40.53 20.93 -15.21
C SER A 225 42.04 21.22 -15.14
N GLN A 226 42.79 20.19 -14.73
CA GLN A 226 44.26 19.99 -14.80
C GLN A 226 44.97 20.41 -13.49
N ASP A 227 45.63 19.51 -12.76
CA ASP A 227 46.77 18.69 -13.21
C ASP A 227 46.94 17.31 -12.51
N LYS A 228 47.36 16.33 -13.33
CA LYS A 228 48.35 15.22 -13.19
C LYS A 228 48.79 14.82 -11.75
N GLU A 229 48.92 13.55 -11.36
CA GLU A 229 49.98 12.64 -11.81
C GLU A 229 49.84 11.22 -11.17
N ILE A 230 49.81 10.18 -12.01
CA ILE A 230 50.50 8.87 -11.95
C ILE A 230 50.63 8.16 -10.58
N LEU A 231 50.04 6.97 -10.47
CA LEU A 231 50.75 5.76 -10.02
C LEU A 231 50.04 4.48 -10.49
N ASP A 232 50.67 3.86 -11.48
CA ASP A 232 50.46 2.50 -11.95
C ASP A 232 50.51 1.47 -10.82
N THR A 233 49.64 0.45 -10.90
CA THR A 233 50.07 -0.94 -10.70
C THR A 233 49.05 -1.89 -11.33
N SER A 234 49.55 -2.56 -12.37
CA SER A 234 48.97 -3.62 -13.17
C SER A 234 48.46 -4.84 -12.38
N PHE A 235 47.43 -5.51 -12.89
CA PHE A 235 47.51 -6.96 -13.20
C PHE A 235 46.41 -7.38 -14.20
N GLU A 236 46.83 -7.96 -15.32
CA GLU A 236 46.00 -8.72 -16.25
C GLU A 236 45.48 -10.02 -15.60
N ASP A 237 44.29 -10.49 -15.97
CA ASP A 237 44.20 -11.72 -16.80
C ASP A 237 42.77 -11.86 -17.37
N LEU A 238 42.72 -11.97 -18.70
CA LEU A 238 41.54 -12.21 -19.51
C LEU A 238 41.43 -13.71 -19.82
N SER A 239 40.42 -14.41 -19.30
CA SER A 239 39.99 -15.66 -19.95
C SER A 239 38.50 -16.01 -19.82
N LYS A 240 37.78 -15.68 -20.90
CA LYS A 240 36.81 -16.52 -21.66
C LYS A 240 35.66 -17.22 -20.88
N ARG A 241 34.41 -16.77 -21.11
CA ARG A 241 33.38 -17.60 -21.82
C ARG A 241 32.19 -16.78 -22.34
N LYS A 242 32.04 -16.79 -23.67
CA LYS A 242 30.91 -16.31 -24.48
C LYS A 242 29.60 -17.01 -24.11
N ARG A 243 28.52 -16.26 -23.89
CA ARG A 243 27.15 -16.65 -24.27
C ARG A 243 26.42 -15.43 -24.82
N LYS A 244 25.98 -15.53 -26.07
CA LYS A 244 25.22 -14.48 -26.76
C LYS A 244 23.79 -14.46 -26.20
N PHE A 245 23.32 -13.30 -25.72
CA PHE A 245 21.90 -13.05 -25.55
C PHE A 245 21.51 -11.92 -26.51
N VAL A 246 20.49 -12.19 -27.32
CA VAL A 246 20.00 -11.34 -28.40
C VAL A 246 18.88 -10.46 -27.85
N GLY A 247 18.98 -9.15 -28.10
CA GLY A 247 17.85 -8.27 -28.41
C GLY A 247 16.95 -7.80 -27.27
N GLY A 248 17.25 -6.62 -26.73
CA GLY A 248 16.31 -5.79 -25.97
C GLY A 248 17.04 -4.60 -25.34
N GLN A 249 16.84 -3.39 -25.87
CA GLN A 249 17.40 -2.15 -25.31
C GLN A 249 16.99 -2.00 -23.84
N THR A 250 17.90 -2.32 -22.94
CA THR A 250 17.84 -1.89 -21.54
C THR A 250 18.95 -0.88 -21.36
N SER A 251 18.61 0.27 -20.77
CA SER A 251 19.59 1.23 -20.29
C SER A 251 20.66 0.50 -19.48
N ALA A 252 21.92 0.74 -19.80
CA ALA A 252 23.06 0.02 -19.26
C ALA A 252 23.24 0.35 -17.78
N VAL A 253 22.50 -0.34 -16.91
CA VAL A 253 22.68 -0.25 -15.46
C VAL A 253 23.88 -1.12 -15.08
N ALA A 254 25.04 -0.50 -14.93
CA ALA A 254 26.24 -1.16 -14.42
C ALA A 254 26.08 -1.41 -12.91
N LEU A 255 25.83 -2.67 -12.52
CA LEU A 255 25.76 -3.05 -11.12
C LEU A 255 27.16 -3.13 -10.52
N GLN A 256 27.44 -2.33 -9.49
CA GLN A 256 28.70 -2.40 -8.75
C GLN A 256 28.62 -3.43 -7.59
N PRO A 257 29.68 -4.24 -7.39
CA PRO A 257 29.73 -5.16 -6.27
C PRO A 257 29.90 -4.39 -4.94
N LEU A 258 28.93 -4.55 -4.03
CA LEU A 258 28.96 -3.90 -2.72
C LEU A 258 29.97 -4.59 -1.78
N LYS A 259 30.91 -3.81 -1.23
CA LYS A 259 31.83 -4.25 -0.17
C LYS A 259 31.21 -3.97 1.21
N ILE A 260 30.95 -5.01 1.99
CA ILE A 260 30.37 -4.89 3.34
C ILE A 260 31.46 -4.37 4.30
N LYS A 261 31.32 -3.14 4.80
CA LYS A 261 32.28 -2.52 5.73
C LYS A 261 32.08 -2.93 7.19
N LYS A 262 30.84 -3.12 7.64
CA LYS A 262 30.53 -3.38 9.06
C LYS A 262 29.21 -4.13 9.22
N LEU A 263 29.19 -5.11 10.12
CA LEU A 263 28.03 -5.92 10.43
C LEU A 263 27.46 -5.51 11.79
N ILE A 264 26.21 -5.05 11.85
CA ILE A 264 25.52 -4.65 13.09
C ILE A 264 24.36 -5.61 13.36
N PRO A 265 24.34 -6.33 14.49
CA PRO A 265 23.22 -7.20 14.87
C PRO A 265 21.91 -6.41 15.07
N ASN A 266 20.77 -6.95 14.62
CA ASN A 266 19.45 -6.32 14.81
C ASN A 266 19.04 -6.35 16.31
N PRO A 267 18.89 -5.18 16.98
CA PRO A 267 18.60 -5.11 18.42
C PRO A 267 17.18 -5.59 18.77
N ASN A 268 16.23 -5.56 17.84
CA ASN A 268 14.82 -5.87 18.11
C ASN A 268 14.47 -7.37 18.08
N LYS A 269 15.46 -8.25 17.83
CA LYS A 269 15.25 -9.70 17.72
C LYS A 269 15.49 -10.41 19.05
N ILE A 270 14.49 -10.43 19.93
CA ILE A 270 14.52 -11.18 21.19
C ILE A 270 14.42 -12.69 20.90
N ARG A 271 15.38 -13.47 21.39
CA ARG A 271 15.43 -14.94 21.20
C ARG A 271 14.49 -15.63 22.18
N LYS A 272 13.69 -16.59 21.72
CA LYS A 272 12.90 -17.47 22.60
C LYS A 272 13.86 -18.40 23.38
N PRO A 273 13.69 -18.58 24.70
CA PRO A 273 14.45 -19.59 25.44
C PRO A 273 14.09 -20.99 24.94
N SER A 274 15.07 -21.90 24.92
CA SER A 274 14.88 -23.27 24.45
C SER A 274 13.97 -24.05 25.39
N LYS A 275 12.97 -24.76 24.84
CA LYS A 275 12.11 -25.69 25.58
C LYS A 275 12.92 -26.89 26.10
N SER A 276 13.37 -26.83 27.34
CA SER A 276 13.62 -28.04 28.17
C SER A 276 13.98 -27.66 29.60
N LYS A 277 13.00 -27.74 30.50
CA LYS A 277 13.07 -28.52 31.75
C LYS A 277 11.70 -28.44 32.43
N LYS A 278 10.96 -29.55 32.43
CA LYS A 278 9.90 -29.77 33.41
C LYS A 278 10.56 -29.68 34.79
N THR A 279 10.13 -28.73 35.61
CA THR A 279 10.41 -28.73 37.05
C THR A 279 9.62 -29.88 37.65
N THR A 280 10.29 -30.97 38.01
CA THR A 280 9.79 -31.91 39.01
C THR A 280 9.87 -31.20 40.36
N SER A 281 8.71 -30.89 40.93
CA SER A 281 8.56 -30.50 42.33
C SER A 281 8.96 -31.67 43.22
N LYS A 282 9.80 -31.39 44.22
CA LYS A 282 9.84 -32.09 45.50
C LYS A 282 9.50 -31.06 46.56
#